data_AF-A0A7X0GW71-F1
#
_entry.id   AF-A0A7X0GW71-F1
#
_cell.length_a   1.000
_cell.length_b   1.000
_cell.length_c   1.000
_cell.angle_alpha   90.00
_cell.angle_beta   90.00
_cell.angle_gamma   90.00
#
_symmetry.space_group_name_H-M   'P 1'
#
loop_
_entity.id
_entity.type
_entity.pdbx_description
1 polymer ?
#
loop_
_entity_poly.entity_id
_entity_poly.type
_entity_poly.pdbx_seq_one_letter_code
_entity_poly.pdbx_strand_id
1 'polypeptide(L)'
;MRRPERRQGCDDSRGGEHLLVARELAAHGYPREAGPGVYDIHSPRVPSPEEAARLLRTGLRAIPAERLWVNPDCGLKTRGCPKTRSSLENLVHAARTVREELSPS
;
A
#
# COMPACT_ATOMS: atom_id res chain seq x y z
N MET A 1 -7.97 -14.14 -12.80
CA MET A 1 -6.50 -13.94 -12.80
C MET A 1 -6.22 -12.62 -13.53
N ARG A 2 -5.88 -11.52 -12.83
CA ARG A 2 -5.71 -10.18 -13.46
C ARG A 2 -4.31 -10.06 -14.09
N ARG A 3 -4.22 -9.50 -15.30
CA ARG A 3 -3.00 -9.45 -16.11
C ARG A 3 -1.91 -8.56 -15.47
N PRO A 4 -0.65 -9.02 -15.37
CA PRO A 4 0.43 -8.32 -14.66
C PRO A 4 0.87 -7.02 -15.34
N GLU A 5 0.69 -6.89 -16.65
CA GLU A 5 1.11 -5.74 -17.47
C GLU A 5 0.37 -4.41 -17.24
N ARG A 6 -0.57 -4.34 -16.28
CA ARG A 6 -1.31 -3.12 -15.91
C ARG A 6 -1.02 -2.60 -14.50
N ARG A 7 0.11 -2.99 -13.91
CA ARG A 7 0.49 -2.65 -12.54
C ARG A 7 1.72 -1.76 -12.51
N GLN A 8 1.64 -0.65 -11.81
CA GLN A 8 2.80 0.19 -11.51
C GLN A 8 2.98 0.25 -9.98
N GLY A 9 4.14 -0.22 -9.52
CA GLY A 9 4.63 0.05 -8.16
C GLY A 9 5.42 1.34 -8.17
N CYS A 10 5.18 2.19 -7.18
CA CYS A 10 5.94 3.42 -6.94
C CYS A 10 6.46 3.40 -5.50
N ASP A 11 7.74 3.72 -5.31
CA ASP A 11 8.40 3.95 -4.00
C ASP A 11 8.00 5.36 -3.54
N ASP A 12 7.21 5.50 -2.47
CA ASP A 12 6.58 6.79 -2.06
C ASP A 12 6.85 7.13 -0.59
N SER A 13 7.78 6.40 0.04
CA SER A 13 7.95 6.41 1.48
C SER A 13 9.17 7.21 1.98
N ARG A 14 9.85 7.94 1.10
CA ARG A 14 10.93 8.87 1.47
C ARG A 14 10.40 10.30 1.64
N GLY A 15 10.19 10.68 2.90
CA GLY A 15 10.01 12.08 3.33
C GLY A 15 8.56 12.50 3.53
N GLY A 16 8.07 12.41 4.77
CA GLY A 16 6.94 13.17 5.34
C GLY A 16 5.53 13.02 4.72
N GLU A 17 5.44 12.58 3.47
CA GLU A 17 4.28 12.77 2.62
C GLU A 17 3.98 11.43 1.93
N HIS A 18 3.70 10.39 2.74
CA HIS A 18 3.21 9.12 2.20
C HIS A 18 2.01 9.38 1.28
N LEU A 19 2.00 8.76 0.09
CA LEU A 19 0.89 8.77 -0.88
C LEU A 19 0.85 9.98 -1.86
N LEU A 20 1.88 10.81 -1.94
CA LEU A 20 1.92 11.92 -2.92
C LEU A 20 1.76 11.43 -4.35
N VAL A 21 2.47 10.36 -4.73
CA VAL A 21 2.40 9.82 -6.08
C VAL A 21 0.99 9.31 -6.37
N ALA A 22 0.32 8.70 -5.40
CA ALA A 22 -1.06 8.27 -5.57
C ALA A 22 -2.05 9.42 -5.77
N ARG A 23 -1.84 10.58 -5.11
CA ARG A 23 -2.67 11.79 -5.35
C ARG A 23 -2.42 12.39 -6.73
N GLU A 24 -1.17 12.46 -7.16
CA GLU A 24 -0.81 12.95 -8.49
C GLU A 24 -1.35 12.05 -9.62
N LEU A 25 -1.28 10.73 -9.45
CA LEU A 25 -1.85 9.76 -10.39
C LEU A 25 -3.38 9.90 -10.48
N ALA A 26 -4.05 10.14 -9.35
CA ALA A 26 -5.48 10.39 -9.32
C ALA A 26 -5.84 11.70 -10.03
N ALA A 27 -5.11 12.79 -9.75
CA ALA A 27 -5.34 14.11 -10.36
C ALA A 27 -5.21 14.09 -11.89
N HIS A 28 -4.32 13.24 -12.43
CA HIS A 28 -4.09 13.12 -13.88
C HIS A 28 -4.91 12.00 -14.55
N GLY A 29 -5.89 11.43 -13.86
CA GLY A 29 -6.77 10.41 -14.43
C GLY A 29 -6.03 9.14 -14.88
N TYR A 30 -4.95 8.78 -14.18
CA TYR A 30 -4.17 7.60 -14.50
C TYR A 30 -5.11 6.39 -14.65
N PRO A 31 -5.01 5.55 -15.70
CA PRO A 31 -6.00 4.50 -15.95
C PRO A 31 -5.61 3.12 -15.39
N ARG A 32 -4.40 2.96 -14.83
CA ARG A 32 -3.85 1.65 -14.42
C ARG A 32 -3.94 1.39 -12.92
N GLU A 33 -3.66 0.15 -12.51
CA GLU A 33 -3.60 -0.24 -11.10
C GLU A 33 -2.35 0.37 -10.45
N ALA A 34 -2.46 0.87 -9.21
CA ALA A 34 -1.40 1.58 -8.51
C ALA A 34 -1.20 1.03 -7.09
N GLY A 35 0.06 0.78 -6.76
CA GLY A 35 0.52 0.34 -5.45
C GLY A 35 1.53 1.33 -4.89
N PRO A 36 1.07 2.35 -4.13
CA PRO A 36 1.91 3.49 -3.75
C PRO A 36 2.95 3.17 -2.67
N GLY A 37 3.07 1.92 -2.23
CA GLY A 37 3.94 1.60 -1.12
C GLY A 37 3.30 2.02 0.21
N VAL A 38 2.79 1.04 0.95
CA VAL A 38 2.12 1.30 2.23
C VAL A 38 3.14 1.31 3.38
N TYR A 39 4.42 1.07 3.08
CA TYR A 39 5.43 0.83 4.10
C TYR A 39 6.87 1.03 3.62
N ASP A 40 7.58 1.93 4.31
CA ASP A 40 9.03 2.12 4.19
C ASP A 40 9.82 0.86 4.57
N ILE A 41 10.32 0.12 3.59
CA ILE A 41 11.21 -1.00 3.87
C ILE A 41 12.62 -0.57 4.33
N HIS A 42 12.95 0.71 4.31
CA HIS A 42 14.20 1.24 4.85
C HIS A 42 14.10 1.59 6.34
N SER A 43 12.89 1.72 6.88
CA SER A 43 12.68 1.97 8.32
C SER A 43 12.78 0.67 9.14
N PRO A 44 13.64 0.56 10.18
CA PRO A 44 13.76 -0.67 10.98
C PRO A 44 12.48 -1.06 11.77
N ARG A 45 11.46 -0.20 11.76
CA ARG A 45 10.20 -0.32 12.49
C ARG A 45 9.21 -1.21 11.76
N VAL A 46 8.49 -2.06 12.49
CA VAL A 46 7.33 -2.79 11.97
C VAL A 46 6.09 -1.89 12.08
N PRO A 47 5.35 -1.61 11.00
CA PRO A 47 4.17 -0.76 11.06
C PRO A 47 3.05 -1.52 11.79
N SER A 48 2.20 -0.81 12.55
CA SER A 48 1.04 -1.46 13.16
C SER A 48 -0.06 -1.72 12.10
N PRO A 49 -0.95 -2.70 12.31
CA PRO A 49 -2.08 -2.92 11.40
C PRO A 49 -2.97 -1.68 11.25
N GLU A 50 -3.20 -0.93 12.32
CA GLU A 50 -4.04 0.27 12.34
C GLU A 50 -3.41 1.39 11.51
N GLU A 51 -2.09 1.53 11.60
CA GLU A 51 -1.34 2.50 10.81
C GLU A 51 -1.42 2.17 9.32
N ALA A 52 -1.16 0.92 8.96
CA ALA A 52 -1.33 0.45 7.58
C ALA A 52 -2.77 0.67 7.08
N ALA A 53 -3.79 0.40 7.92
CA ALA A 53 -5.18 0.64 7.56
C ALA A 53 -5.48 2.13 7.34
N ARG A 54 -4.93 3.03 8.15
CA ARG A 54 -5.07 4.50 7.95
C ARG A 54 -4.46 4.95 6.61
N LEU A 55 -3.31 4.41 6.23
CA LEU A 55 -2.68 4.69 4.94
C LEU A 55 -3.52 4.15 3.79
N LEU A 56 -4.06 2.93 3.90
CA LEU A 56 -4.96 2.35 2.90
C LEU A 56 -6.23 3.19 2.71
N ARG A 57 -6.89 3.62 3.80
CA ARG A 57 -8.06 4.52 3.72
C ARG A 57 -7.70 5.86 3.08
N THR A 58 -6.47 6.33 3.24
CA THR A 58 -5.97 7.53 2.57
C THR A 58 -5.77 7.27 1.07
N GLY A 59 -5.22 6.11 0.71
CA GLY A 59 -5.13 5.60 -0.67
C GLY A 59 -6.49 5.59 -1.37
N LEU A 60 -7.51 5.08 -0.70
CA LEU A 60 -8.86 4.95 -1.23
C LEU A 60 -9.57 6.28 -1.51
N ARG A 61 -9.13 7.39 -0.91
CA ARG A 61 -9.63 8.73 -1.25
C ARG A 61 -9.14 9.21 -2.63
N ALA A 62 -8.03 8.65 -3.11
CA ALA A 62 -7.40 9.05 -4.38
C ALA A 62 -7.60 7.98 -5.47
N ILE A 63 -7.50 6.69 -5.13
CA ILE A 63 -7.54 5.57 -6.07
C ILE A 63 -8.72 4.66 -5.72
N PRO A 64 -9.62 4.33 -6.68
CA PRO A 64 -10.69 3.38 -6.46
C PRO A 64 -10.19 2.04 -5.93
N ALA A 65 -10.99 1.37 -5.08
CA ALA A 65 -10.61 0.13 -4.41
C ALA A 65 -10.19 -0.99 -5.37
N GLU A 66 -10.78 -1.04 -6.56
CA GLU A 66 -10.49 -2.05 -7.59
C GLU A 66 -9.11 -1.86 -8.23
N ARG A 67 -8.48 -0.70 -7.97
CA ARG A 67 -7.22 -0.26 -8.59
C ARG A 67 -6.10 -0.02 -7.58
N LEU A 68 -6.40 -0.01 -6.28
CA LEU A 68 -5.44 0.18 -5.22
C LEU A 68 -4.84 -1.17 -4.78
N TRP A 69 -3.51 -1.28 -4.86
CA TRP A 69 -2.77 -2.45 -4.38
C TRP A 69 -2.08 -2.17 -3.05
N VAL A 70 -2.00 -3.21 -2.23
CA VAL A 70 -1.26 -3.19 -0.96
C VAL A 70 0.07 -3.91 -1.18
N ASN A 71 1.17 -3.16 -1.11
CA ASN A 71 2.53 -3.69 -1.23
C ASN A 71 3.51 -2.86 -0.39
N PRO A 72 4.64 -3.47 0.01
CA PRO A 72 5.78 -2.71 0.55
C PRO A 72 6.44 -1.84 -0.53
N ASP A 73 7.17 -0.80 -0.12
CA ASP A 73 7.79 0.18 -1.02
C ASP A 73 8.88 -0.38 -1.95
N CYS A 74 9.71 -1.30 -1.45
CA CYS A 74 10.80 -1.90 -2.23
C CYS A 74 11.03 -3.37 -1.84
N GLY A 75 11.94 -4.05 -2.55
CA GLY A 75 12.20 -5.48 -2.40
C GLY A 75 12.79 -5.85 -1.03
N LEU A 76 12.28 -6.93 -0.43
CA LEU A 76 12.63 -7.38 0.93
C LEU A 76 14.03 -8.02 1.07
N LYS A 77 14.90 -7.90 0.05
CA LYS A 77 16.17 -8.63 -0.07
C LYS A 77 17.13 -8.38 1.11
N THR A 78 17.05 -7.21 1.73
CA THR A 78 17.98 -6.75 2.78
C THR A 78 17.41 -6.83 4.21
N ARG A 79 16.20 -7.38 4.40
CA ARG A 79 15.52 -7.41 5.71
C ARG A 79 15.66 -8.75 6.44
N GLY A 80 15.82 -8.69 7.76
CA GLY A 80 15.78 -9.87 8.63
C GLY A 80 14.39 -10.52 8.70
N CYS A 81 14.33 -11.84 8.51
CA CYS A 81 13.10 -12.64 8.41
C CYS A 81 12.01 -12.33 9.45
N PRO A 82 12.30 -12.21 10.76
CA PRO A 82 11.24 -11.99 11.76
C PRO A 82 10.48 -10.66 11.56
N LYS A 83 11.22 -9.57 11.31
CA LYS A 83 10.63 -8.24 11.11
C LYS A 83 9.85 -8.16 9.79
N THR A 84 10.38 -8.81 8.75
CA THR A 84 9.69 -8.94 7.45
C THR A 84 8.35 -9.63 7.61
N ARG A 85 8.32 -10.78 8.30
CA ARG A 85 7.09 -11.55 8.50
C ARG A 85 6.04 -10.74 9.24
N SER A 86 6.38 -10.14 10.38
CA SER A 86 5.43 -9.33 11.15
C SER A 86 4.91 -8.12 10.37
N SER A 87 5.76 -7.48 9.56
CA SER A 87 5.33 -6.36 8.71
C SER A 87 4.32 -6.81 7.65
N LEU A 88 4.56 -7.96 7.01
CA LEU A 88 3.65 -8.52 6.02
C LEU A 88 2.33 -9.00 6.65
N GLU A 89 2.37 -9.62 7.82
CA GLU A 89 1.18 -10.01 8.58
C GLU A 89 0.29 -8.79 8.90
N ASN A 90 0.90 -7.70 9.35
CA ASN A 90 0.20 -6.46 9.66
C ASN A 90 -0.41 -5.80 8.41
N LEU A 91 0.30 -5.80 7.28
CA LEU A 91 -0.23 -5.31 6.00
C LEU A 91 -1.42 -6.15 5.51
N VAL A 92 -1.35 -7.47 5.64
CA VAL A 92 -2.45 -8.38 5.28
C VAL A 92 -3.65 -8.16 6.18
N HIS A 93 -3.44 -7.98 7.49
CA HIS A 93 -4.51 -7.70 8.45
C HIS A 93 -5.20 -6.38 8.10
N ALA A 94 -4.45 -5.30 7.91
CA ALA A 94 -4.97 -4.00 7.50
C ALA A 94 -5.80 -4.08 6.21
N ALA A 95 -5.31 -4.81 5.20
CA ALA A 95 -6.02 -5.01 3.95
C ALA A 95 -7.32 -5.82 4.11
N ARG A 96 -7.42 -6.71 5.11
CA ARG A 96 -8.67 -7.43 5.41
C ARG A 96 -9.68 -6.49 6.07
N THR A 97 -9.27 -5.77 7.12
CA THR A 97 -10.11 -4.79 7.80
C THR A 97 -10.73 -3.78 6.82
N VAL A 98 -9.92 -3.20 5.94
CA VAL A 98 -10.41 -2.22 4.97
C VAL A 98 -11.32 -2.86 3.92
N ARG A 99 -11.12 -4.12 3.54
CA ARG A 99 -12.03 -4.84 2.62
C ARG A 99 -13.39 -5.14 3.24
N GLU A 100 -13.42 -5.44 4.52
CA GLU A 100 -14.67 -5.63 5.28
C GLU A 100 -15.48 -4.32 5.32
N GLU A 101 -14.80 -3.18 5.52
CA GLU A 101 -15.43 -1.84 5.48
C GLU A 101 -16.01 -1.47 4.10
N LEU A 102 -15.48 -2.03 3.02
CA LEU A 102 -15.91 -1.75 1.64
C LEU A 102 -16.98 -2.71 1.13
N SER A 103 -17.23 -3.81 1.83
CA SER A 103 -18.28 -4.76 1.42
C SER A 103 -19.63 -4.17 1.82
N PRO A 104 -20.56 -3.93 0.86
CA PRO A 104 -21.90 -3.47 1.22
C PRO A 104 -22.60 -4.58 2.02
N SER A 105 -23.29 -4.17 3.09
CA SER A 105 -24.26 -5.04 3.78
C SER A 105 -25.48 -5.32 2.91
#